data_AF-A0A2N6F2A9-F1
#
_entry.id   AF-A0A2N6F2A9-F1
#
_cell.length_a   1.000
_cell.length_b   1.000
_cell.length_c   1.000
_cell.angle_alpha   90.00
_cell.angle_beta   90.00
_cell.angle_gamma   90.00
#
_symmetry.space_group_name_H-M   'P 1'
#
loop_
_entity.id
_entity.type
_entity.pdbx_description
1 polymer ?
#
loop_
_entity_poly.entity_id
_entity_poly.type
_entity_poly.pdbx_seq_one_letter_code
_entity_poly.pdbx_strand_id
1 'polypeptide(L)' 'MIKSMTGYGKGQVTGNDAHYSIEIKTVNHRYADITVKVPRTLMFLERDLKKWVGERLIRGKIDVFVNRESTEQA' A
#
# COMPACT_ATOMS: atom_id res chain seq x y z
N MET A 1 -9.56 -16.79 17.92
CA MET A 1 -8.08 -16.75 17.83
C MET A 1 -7.63 -15.31 17.63
N ILE A 2 -6.67 -14.85 18.42
CA ILE A 2 -5.99 -13.57 18.20
C ILE A 2 -5.02 -13.79 17.04
N LYS A 3 -5.30 -13.21 15.86
CA LYS A 3 -4.34 -13.19 14.74
C LYS A 3 -3.39 -12.01 14.95
N SER A 4 -2.09 -12.23 14.70
CA SER A 4 -1.11 -11.14 14.70
C SER A 4 -1.54 -10.06 13.72
N MET A 5 -1.56 -8.81 14.16
CA MET A 5 -1.85 -7.62 13.33
C MET A 5 -0.57 -6.98 12.79
N THR A 6 0.59 -7.60 13.03
CA THR A 6 1.87 -7.17 12.49
C THR A 6 2.22 -8.03 11.30
N GLY A 7 2.53 -7.40 10.18
CA GLY A 7 2.79 -8.06 8.93
C GLY A 7 3.39 -7.11 7.90
N TYR A 8 4.19 -7.66 7.01
CA TYR A 8 4.79 -6.97 5.88
C TYR A 8 4.41 -7.71 4.60
N GLY A 9 4.05 -6.96 3.57
CA GLY A 9 3.78 -7.49 2.24
C GLY A 9 4.34 -6.55 1.18
N LYS A 10 4.87 -7.11 0.10
CA LYS A 10 5.35 -6.37 -1.07
C LYS A 10 4.82 -7.02 -2.34
N GLY A 11 4.27 -6.21 -3.22
CA GLY A 11 3.85 -6.59 -4.57
C GLY A 11 4.53 -5.70 -5.59
N GLN A 12 4.91 -6.27 -6.73
CA GLN A 12 5.50 -5.53 -7.82
C GLN A 12 4.80 -5.91 -9.11
N VAL A 13 4.61 -4.93 -9.99
CA VAL A 13 4.09 -5.15 -11.34
C VAL A 13 4.86 -4.28 -12.31
N THR A 14 5.29 -4.90 -13.40
CA THR A 14 5.95 -4.22 -14.51
C THR A 14 4.90 -3.98 -15.58
N GLY A 15 4.63 -2.70 -15.86
CA GLY A 15 3.92 -2.29 -17.07
C GLY A 15 4.91 -2.01 -18.20
N ASN A 16 4.40 -1.60 -19.36
CA ASN A 16 5.24 -1.32 -20.53
C ASN A 16 6.21 -0.14 -20.30
N ASP A 17 5.77 0.90 -19.56
CA ASP A 17 6.52 2.16 -19.42
C ASP A 17 6.99 2.46 -17.98
N ALA A 18 6.60 1.61 -17.02
CA ALA A 18 6.91 1.83 -15.62
C ALA A 18 6.85 0.55 -14.79
N HIS A 19 7.70 0.48 -13.78
CA HIS A 19 7.61 -0.47 -12.68
C HIS A 19 6.85 0.15 -11.52
N TYR A 20 5.86 -0.59 -11.02
CA TYR A 20 5.12 -0.22 -9.82
C TYR A 20 5.51 -1.17 -8.70
N SER A 21 5.82 -0.63 -7.53
CA SER A 21 5.99 -1.42 -6.32
C SER A 21 5.08 -0.89 -5.22
N ILE A 22 4.38 -1.81 -4.57
CA ILE A 22 3.46 -1.54 -3.47
C ILE A 22 3.97 -2.29 -2.26
N GLU A 23 4.23 -1.57 -1.18
CA GLU A 23 4.64 -2.14 0.11
C GLU A 23 3.57 -1.82 1.16
N ILE A 24 3.18 -2.83 1.94
CA ILE A 24 2.23 -2.70 3.03
C ILE A 24 2.91 -3.16 4.31
N LYS A 25 2.94 -2.26 5.28
CA LYS A 25 3.44 -2.53 6.64
C LYS A 25 2.29 -2.36 7.60
N THR A 26 2.12 -3.35 8.46
CA THR A 26 1.07 -3.34 9.48
C THR A 26 1.70 -3.58 10.83
N VAL A 27 1.22 -2.87 11.84
CA VAL A 27 1.57 -3.09 13.24
C VAL A 27 0.31 -3.14 14.08
N ASN A 28 0.40 -3.82 15.22
CA ASN A 28 -0.71 -3.94 16.15
C ASN A 28 -1.18 -2.56 16.65
N HIS A 29 -2.43 -2.23 16.36
CA HIS A 29 -3.08 -1.02 16.80
C HIS A 29 -4.56 -1.31 17.01
N ARG A 30 -5.20 -0.60 17.96
CA ARG A 30 -6.58 -0.89 18.36
C ARG A 30 -7.56 -0.70 17.20
N TYR A 31 -7.35 0.33 16.39
CA TYR A 31 -8.19 0.74 15.26
C TYR A 31 -7.45 0.57 13.93
N ALA A 32 -8.19 0.44 12.83
CA ALA A 32 -7.64 0.52 11.48
C ALA A 32 -7.26 1.97 11.16
N ASP A 33 -5.97 2.26 11.27
CA ASP A 33 -5.40 3.55 10.89
C ASP A 33 -4.63 3.36 9.58
N ILE A 34 -5.25 3.74 8.47
CA ILE A 34 -4.74 3.48 7.12
C ILE A 34 -4.13 4.77 6.57
N THR A 35 -2.82 4.74 6.41
CA THR A 35 -2.02 5.79 5.75
C THR A 35 -1.57 5.27 4.40
N VAL A 36 -1.91 5.98 3.33
CA VAL A 36 -1.47 5.65 1.97
C VAL A 36 -0.54 6.76 1.49
N LYS A 37 0.69 6.40 1.11
CA LYS A 37 1.67 7.31 0.52
C LYS A 37 1.82 6.96 -0.94
N VAL A 38 1.32 7.84 -1.80
CA VAL A 38 1.40 7.70 -3.25
C VAL A 38 2.21 8.84 -3.87
N PRO A 39 2.87 8.62 -5.03
CA PRO A 39 3.49 9.68 -5.80
C PRO A 39 2.43 10.68 -6.29
N ARG A 40 2.82 11.93 -6.51
CA ARG A 40 1.89 12.99 -6.96
C ARG A 40 1.09 12.61 -8.20
N THR A 41 1.71 11.89 -9.13
CA THR A 41 1.08 11.41 -10.37
C THR A 41 -0.04 10.39 -10.13
N LEU A 42 -0.08 9.74 -8.97
CA LEU A 42 -1.05 8.72 -8.59
C LEU A 42 -1.94 9.14 -7.41
N MET A 43 -1.93 10.42 -7.01
CA MET A 43 -2.75 10.93 -5.90
C MET A 43 -4.24 10.63 -6.04
N PHE A 44 -4.75 10.55 -7.27
CA PHE A 44 -6.14 10.20 -7.52
C PHE A 44 -6.52 8.78 -7.03
N LEU A 45 -5.55 7.86 -6.92
CA LEU A 45 -5.77 6.49 -6.42
C LEU A 45 -5.78 6.37 -4.89
N GLU A 46 -5.36 7.41 -4.16
CA GLU A 46 -5.18 7.32 -2.71
C GLU A 46 -6.47 6.90 -2.00
N ARG A 47 -7.60 7.49 -2.40
CA ARG A 47 -8.91 7.21 -1.82
C ARG A 47 -9.35 5.77 -2.08
N ASP A 48 -9.16 5.28 -3.29
CA ASP A 48 -9.55 3.93 -3.69
C ASP A 48 -8.68 2.87 -2.99
N LEU A 49 -7.37 3.11 -2.91
CA LEU A 49 -6.43 2.25 -2.16
C LEU A 49 -6.81 2.17 -0.69
N LYS A 50 -7.13 3.30 -0.06
CA LYS A 50 -7.56 3.33 1.34
C LYS A 50 -8.84 2.53 1.56
N LYS A 51 -9.81 2.64 0.64
CA LYS A 51 -11.05 1.86 0.68
C LYS A 51 -10.77 0.35 0.57
N TRP A 52 -10.01 -0.07 -0.44
CA TRP A 52 -9.69 -1.50 -0.67
C TRP A 52 -8.93 -2.12 0.50
N VAL A 53 -8.02 -1.36 1.11
CA VAL A 53 -7.27 -1.82 2.28
C VAL A 53 -8.18 -1.94 3.50
N GLY A 54 -9.09 -0.99 3.71
CA GLY A 54 -10.04 -1.02 4.83
C GLY A 54 -11.07 -2.14 4.73
N GLU A 55 -11.42 -2.59 3.52
CA GLU A 55 -12.27 -3.78 3.31
C GLU A 55 -11.58 -5.09 3.73
N ARG A 56 -10.24 -5.13 3.73
CA ARG A 56 -9.46 -6.34 4.04
C ARG A 56 -8.84 -6.33 5.45
N LEU A 57 -8.44 -5.16 5.94
CA LEU A 57 -7.74 -4.99 7.21
C LEU A 57 -8.58 -4.16 8.18
N ILE A 58 -9.14 -4.84 9.17
CA ILE A 58 -10.16 -4.28 10.08
C ILE A 58 -9.52 -3.56 11.29
N ARG A 59 -8.27 -3.90 11.62
CA ARG A 59 -7.53 -3.35 12.77
C ARG A 59 -6.03 -3.34 12.47
N GLY A 60 -5.31 -2.39 13.05
CA GLY A 60 -3.88 -2.20 12.87
C GLY A 60 -3.55 -0.82 12.31
N LYS A 61 -2.34 -0.35 12.59
CA LYS A 61 -1.80 0.81 11.88
C LYS A 61 -1.17 0.26 10.60
N ILE A 62 -1.67 0.74 9.48
CA ILE A 62 -1.43 0.19 8.15
C ILE A 62 -0.82 1.30 7.30
N ASP A 63 0.46 1.16 7.00
CA ASP A 63 1.18 2.06 6.12
C ASP A 63 1.32 1.40 4.75
N VAL A 64 0.72 2.01 3.74
CA VAL A 64 0.78 1.59 2.34
C VAL A 64 1.68 2.57 1.58
N PHE A 65 2.70 2.05 0.93
CA PHE A 65 3.64 2.82 0.14
C PHE A 65 3.51 2.39 -1.32
N VAL A 66 3.29 3.35 -2.20
CA VAL A 66 3.27 3.12 -3.64
C VAL A 66 4.47 3.85 -4.23
N ASN A 67 5.29 3.11 -4.96
CA ASN A 67 6.39 3.65 -5.74
C ASN A 67 6.15 3.37 -7.22
N ARG A 68 6.47 4.36 -8.04
CA ARG A 68 6.49 4.26 -9.49
C ARG A 68 7.89 4.62 -9.94
N GLU A 69 8.55 3.69 -10.59
CA GLU A 69 9.84 3.87 -11.24
C GLU A 69 9.59 3.87 -12.75
N SER A 70 10.07 4.90 -13.47
CA SER A 70 10.02 4.88 -14.93
C SER A 70 10.97 3.81 -15.44
N THR A 71 10.51 3.01 -16.40
CA THR A 71 11.37 2.10 -17.14
C THR A 71 12.03 2.88 -18.28
N GLU A 72 12.74 3.97 -17.95
CA GLU A 72 13.65 4.59 -18.92
C GLU A 72 14.92 3.74 -18.94
N GLN A 73 14.94 2.78 -19.87
CA GLN A 73 16.19 2.25 -20.38
C GLN A 73 16.80 3.36 -21.23
N ALA A 74 17.97 3.82 -20.83
CA ALA A 74 18.80 4.74 -21.61
C ALA A 74 19.25 4.10 -22.93
#